data_AF-A0A433DA39-F1
#
_entry.id   AF-A0A433DA39-F1
#
_cell.length_a   1.000
_cell.length_b   1.000
_cell.length_c   1.000
_cell.angle_alpha   90.00
_cell.angle_beta   90.00
_cell.angle_gamma   90.00
#
_symmetry.space_group_name_H-M   'P 1'
#
loop_
_entity.id
_entity.type
_entity.pdbx_description
1 polymer ?
#
loop_
_entity_poly.entity_id
_entity_poly.type
_entity_poly.pdbx_seq_one_letter_code
_entity_poly.pdbx_strand_id
1 'polypeptide(L)'
;MPSEFIDILKEILADGFTAVKFFKRIRVFSSIRKEAEDALRQTLGTIGTEDNDLGNQARSLLGNIDMYINSSATNNFWSALRIQEEINENRTRETLLHLKKKRHEIRVEANVIEEHDNKSDKAKREIIAGKHAQIVSNTRDNPFWVLPSKMANSTDDTEEDDKEEDNEEDDEEEEESMWKKVSQF
;
A
#
# COMPACT_ATOMS: atom_id res chain seq x y z
N MET A 1 -10.63 27.46 12.07
CA MET A 1 -10.30 26.33 12.97
C MET A 1 -11.07 26.38 14.31
N PRO A 2 -11.21 27.50 15.05
CA PRO A 2 -11.95 27.48 16.32
C PRO A 2 -13.47 27.34 16.18
N SER A 3 -14.05 27.80 15.06
CA SER A 3 -15.52 27.89 14.87
C SER A 3 -16.21 26.53 14.77
N GLU A 4 -15.57 25.54 14.15
CA GLU A 4 -16.16 24.20 13.91
C GLU A 4 -16.33 23.39 15.20
N PHE A 5 -15.53 23.71 16.22
CA PHE A 5 -15.58 23.02 17.50
C PHE A 5 -16.56 23.67 18.50
N ILE A 6 -17.09 24.86 18.19
CA ILE A 6 -18.03 25.57 19.07
C ILE A 6 -19.33 24.78 19.22
N ASP A 7 -19.92 24.33 18.11
CA ASP A 7 -21.18 23.59 18.13
C ASP A 7 -21.04 22.25 18.85
N ILE A 8 -19.94 21.54 18.55
CA ILE A 8 -19.56 20.28 19.22
C ILE A 8 -19.45 20.49 20.74
N LEU A 9 -18.78 21.56 21.16
CA LEU A 9 -18.59 21.84 22.57
C LEU A 9 -19.90 22.29 23.24
N LYS A 10 -20.73 23.11 22.59
CA LYS A 10 -22.05 23.50 23.10
C LYS A 10 -22.95 22.29 23.34
N GLU A 11 -22.94 21.33 22.42
CA GLU A 11 -23.67 20.06 22.58
C GLU A 11 -23.14 19.26 23.79
N ILE A 12 -21.82 19.16 23.94
CA ILE A 12 -21.21 18.46 25.09
C ILE A 12 -21.50 19.15 26.43
N LEU A 13 -21.56 20.49 26.44
CA LEU A 13 -21.91 21.26 27.64
C LEU A 13 -23.35 21.00 28.08
N ALA A 14 -24.28 20.87 27.13
CA ALA A 14 -25.68 20.54 27.40
C ALA A 14 -25.84 19.12 27.99
N ASP A 15 -25.04 18.16 27.50
CA ASP A 15 -25.11 16.74 27.91
C ASP A 15 -24.20 16.37 29.10
N GLY A 16 -23.58 17.36 29.73
CA GLY A 16 -22.59 17.16 30.78
C GLY A 16 -21.17 16.98 30.24
N PHE A 17 -20.31 17.93 30.62
CA PHE A 17 -18.95 18.07 30.11
C PHE A 17 -18.00 16.96 30.56
N THR A 18 -17.18 16.48 29.62
CA THR A 18 -15.95 15.73 29.91
C THR A 18 -14.97 15.96 28.78
N ALA A 19 -13.70 16.24 29.08
CA ALA A 19 -12.67 16.47 28.05
C ALA A 19 -12.56 15.27 27.07
N VAL A 20 -12.69 14.04 27.57
CA VAL A 20 -12.74 12.82 26.75
C VAL A 20 -13.88 12.83 25.72
N LYS A 21 -15.07 13.33 26.07
CA LYS A 21 -16.19 13.42 25.11
C LYS A 21 -15.83 14.35 23.96
N PHE A 22 -15.18 15.48 24.27
CA PHE A 22 -14.72 16.43 23.27
C PHE A 22 -13.69 15.80 22.34
N PHE A 23 -12.60 15.24 22.88
CA PHE A 23 -11.54 14.63 22.07
C PHE A 23 -12.03 13.46 21.21
N LYS A 24 -12.96 12.65 21.71
CA LYS A 24 -13.59 11.59 20.89
C LYS A 24 -14.36 12.14 19.69
N ARG A 25 -15.01 13.29 19.84
CA ARG A 25 -15.88 13.88 18.81
C ARG A 25 -15.10 14.53 17.68
N ILE A 26 -13.97 15.15 18.02
CA ILE A 26 -13.08 15.80 17.04
C ILE A 26 -12.11 14.82 16.34
N ARG A 27 -12.21 13.51 16.62
CA ARG A 27 -11.45 12.42 15.96
C ARG A 27 -9.96 12.72 15.81
N VAL A 28 -9.30 12.94 16.94
CA VAL A 28 -7.88 13.30 17.01
C VAL A 28 -6.96 12.09 17.00
N PHE A 29 -5.70 12.33 16.60
CA PHE A 29 -4.58 11.42 16.78
C PHE A 29 -3.82 11.73 18.08
N SER A 30 -3.05 10.76 18.60
CA SER A 30 -2.30 10.94 19.83
C SER A 30 -1.18 11.98 19.71
N SER A 31 -0.62 12.15 18.50
CA SER A 31 0.41 13.13 18.16
C SER A 31 -0.04 14.58 18.35
N ILE A 32 -1.33 14.86 18.12
CA ILE A 32 -1.90 16.22 18.18
C ILE A 32 -2.55 16.53 19.54
N ARG A 33 -2.20 15.78 20.59
CA ARG A 33 -2.75 15.99 21.94
C ARG A 33 -2.72 17.46 22.38
N LYS A 34 -1.56 18.10 22.24
CA LYS A 34 -1.38 19.50 22.67
C LYS A 34 -2.25 20.46 21.87
N GLU A 35 -2.34 20.27 20.56
CA GLU A 35 -3.17 21.08 19.68
C GLU A 35 -4.66 20.90 19.99
N ALA A 36 -5.09 19.68 20.31
CA ALA A 36 -6.46 19.39 20.72
C ALA A 36 -6.81 20.04 22.08
N GLU A 37 -5.88 20.02 23.03
CA GLU A 37 -6.01 20.69 24.32
C GLU A 37 -6.08 22.22 24.16
N ASP A 38 -5.26 22.79 23.30
CA ASP A 38 -5.28 24.22 22.96
C ASP A 38 -6.57 24.62 22.24
N ALA A 39 -7.06 23.77 21.33
CA ALA A 39 -8.34 23.98 20.66
C ALA A 39 -9.51 23.99 21.66
N LEU A 40 -9.49 23.10 22.65
CA LEU A 40 -10.49 23.09 23.75
C LEU A 40 -10.42 24.38 24.58
N ARG A 41 -9.21 24.86 24.91
CA ARG A 41 -9.02 26.13 25.64
C ARG A 41 -9.58 27.31 24.85
N GLN A 42 -9.27 27.39 23.56
CA GLN A 42 -9.72 28.48 22.69
C GLN A 42 -11.25 28.46 22.49
N THR A 43 -11.85 27.29 22.33
CA THR A 43 -13.31 27.18 22.17
C THR A 43 -14.05 27.53 23.45
N LEU A 44 -13.59 27.05 24.62
CA LEU A 44 -14.14 27.47 25.91
C LEU A 44 -13.98 28.97 26.15
N GLY A 45 -12.82 29.54 25.79
CA GLY A 45 -12.61 30.98 25.84
C GLY A 45 -13.59 31.75 24.97
N THR A 46 -13.87 31.25 23.76
CA THR A 46 -14.83 31.87 22.82
C THR A 46 -16.25 31.83 23.37
N ILE A 47 -16.73 30.65 23.80
CA ILE A 47 -18.07 30.50 24.39
C ILE A 47 -18.20 31.31 25.68
N GLY A 48 -17.12 31.39 26.47
CA GLY A 48 -17.08 32.15 27.71
C GLY A 48 -17.28 33.66 27.55
N THR A 49 -17.18 34.20 26.34
CA THR A 49 -17.51 35.60 26.03
C THR A 49 -19.01 35.87 25.94
N GLU A 50 -19.83 34.83 25.78
CA GLU A 50 -21.28 34.96 25.74
C GLU A 50 -21.85 35.25 27.14
N ASP A 51 -22.78 36.20 27.23
CA ASP A 51 -23.46 36.56 28.49
C ASP A 51 -24.75 35.72 28.68
N ASN A 52 -24.56 34.40 28.70
CA ASN A 52 -25.63 33.42 28.91
C ASN A 52 -25.14 32.28 29.84
N ASP A 53 -26.04 31.37 30.19
CA ASP A 53 -25.72 30.24 31.09
C ASP A 53 -24.58 29.36 30.54
N LEU A 54 -24.54 29.15 29.22
CA LEU A 54 -23.47 28.40 28.55
C LEU A 54 -22.12 29.11 28.67
N GLY A 55 -22.07 30.43 28.54
CA GLY A 55 -20.86 31.24 28.70
C GLY A 55 -20.38 31.26 30.16
N ASN A 56 -21.30 31.32 31.13
CA ASN A 56 -20.98 31.16 32.55
C ASN A 56 -20.38 29.77 32.84
N GLN A 57 -20.97 28.71 32.29
CA GLN A 57 -20.47 27.35 32.43
C GLN A 57 -19.10 27.18 31.76
N ALA A 58 -18.91 27.72 30.56
CA ALA A 58 -17.65 27.68 29.84
C ALA A 58 -16.52 28.40 30.59
N ARG A 59 -16.79 29.58 31.19
CA ARG A 59 -15.84 30.30 32.05
C ARG A 59 -15.46 29.48 33.29
N SER A 60 -16.43 28.85 33.95
CA SER A 60 -16.17 27.99 35.11
C SER A 60 -15.29 26.79 34.76
N LEU A 61 -15.55 26.16 33.62
CA LEU A 61 -14.74 25.04 33.10
C LEU A 61 -13.34 25.49 32.70
N LEU A 62 -13.21 26.65 32.06
CA LEU A 62 -11.93 27.22 31.66
C LEU A 62 -11.04 27.49 32.89
N GLY A 63 -11.61 27.96 33.99
CA GLY A 63 -10.89 28.17 35.26
C GLY A 63 -10.34 26.89 35.88
N ASN A 64 -10.95 25.73 35.59
CA ASN A 64 -10.55 24.42 36.13
C ASN A 64 -10.05 23.46 35.04
N ILE A 65 -9.69 23.98 33.87
CA ILE A 65 -9.46 23.18 32.67
C ILE A 65 -8.32 22.16 32.83
N ASP A 66 -7.30 22.52 33.61
CA ASP A 66 -6.17 21.66 33.88
C ASP A 66 -6.58 20.41 34.67
N MET A 67 -7.62 20.49 35.51
CA MET A 67 -8.15 19.32 36.21
C MET A 67 -8.81 18.34 35.24
N TYR A 68 -9.50 18.83 34.21
CA TYR A 68 -10.18 18.00 33.22
C TYR A 68 -9.19 17.38 32.23
N ILE A 69 -8.23 18.16 31.75
CA ILE A 69 -7.21 17.71 30.81
C ILE A 69 -6.23 16.73 31.46
N ASN A 70 -5.84 16.96 32.72
CA ASN A 70 -4.92 16.08 33.44
C ASN A 70 -5.63 14.98 34.25
N SER A 71 -6.95 14.83 34.10
CA SER A 71 -7.68 13.76 34.77
C SER A 71 -7.18 12.38 34.34
N SER A 72 -7.31 11.38 35.23
CA SER A 72 -6.97 9.99 34.91
C SER A 72 -7.73 9.49 33.68
N ALA A 73 -9.00 9.86 33.53
CA ALA A 73 -9.81 9.48 32.37
C ALA A 73 -9.24 10.03 31.05
N THR A 74 -8.83 11.30 31.03
CA THR A 74 -8.23 11.93 29.85
C THR A 74 -6.86 11.33 29.53
N ASN A 75 -6.02 11.11 30.54
CA ASN A 75 -4.72 10.45 30.32
C ASN A 75 -4.89 9.02 29.81
N ASN A 76 -5.80 8.24 30.38
CA ASN A 76 -6.10 6.88 29.90
C ASN A 76 -6.61 6.89 28.46
N PHE A 77 -7.43 7.90 28.09
CA PHE A 77 -7.88 8.07 26.70
C PHE A 77 -6.70 8.28 25.75
N TRP A 78 -5.78 9.20 26.07
CA TRP A 78 -4.61 9.46 25.23
C TRP A 78 -3.66 8.25 25.15
N SER A 79 -3.43 7.57 26.27
CA SER A 79 -2.65 6.34 26.29
C SER A 79 -3.28 5.23 25.44
N ALA A 80 -4.59 5.03 25.55
CA ALA A 80 -5.31 4.04 24.75
C ALA A 80 -5.26 4.39 23.25
N LEU A 81 -5.42 5.65 22.90
CA LEU A 81 -5.34 6.14 21.52
C LEU A 81 -3.95 5.86 20.93
N ARG A 82 -2.88 6.18 21.68
CA ARG A 82 -1.49 5.90 21.26
C ARG A 82 -1.25 4.40 21.04
N ILE A 83 -1.72 3.55 21.96
CA ILE A 83 -1.59 2.09 21.82
C ILE A 83 -2.34 1.61 20.58
N GLN A 84 -3.52 2.15 20.31
CA GLN A 84 -4.32 1.78 19.15
C GLN A 84 -3.64 2.17 17.83
N GLU A 85 -3.04 3.36 17.78
CA GLU A 85 -2.22 3.80 16.65
C GLU A 85 -1.04 2.85 16.42
N GLU A 86 -0.29 2.51 17.46
CA GLU A 86 0.83 1.58 17.37
C GLU A 86 0.40 0.16 16.92
N ILE A 87 -0.76 -0.32 17.38
CA ILE A 87 -1.34 -1.60 16.93
C ILE A 87 -1.67 -1.53 15.43
N ASN A 88 -2.27 -0.44 14.97
CA ASN A 88 -2.65 -0.27 13.57
C ASN A 88 -1.41 -0.18 12.67
N GLU A 89 -0.40 0.59 13.07
CA GLU A 89 0.89 0.67 12.37
C GLU A 89 1.57 -0.69 12.28
N ASN A 90 1.60 -1.44 13.39
CA ASN A 90 2.18 -2.78 13.41
C ASN A 90 1.44 -3.76 12.51
N ARG A 91 0.10 -3.74 12.47
CA ARG A 91 -0.70 -4.56 11.54
C ARG A 91 -0.38 -4.25 10.08
N THR A 92 -0.26 -2.96 9.74
CA THR A 92 0.13 -2.54 8.38
C THR A 92 1.54 -3.02 8.06
N ARG A 93 2.46 -2.96 9.02
CA ARG A 93 3.83 -3.48 8.85
C ARG A 93 3.87 -5.00 8.66
N GLU A 94 3.08 -5.75 9.42
CA GLU A 94 2.98 -7.21 9.33
C GLU A 94 2.39 -7.65 7.99
N THR A 95 1.31 -7.02 7.55
CA THR A 95 0.69 -7.30 6.25
C THR A 95 1.66 -7.03 5.10
N LEU A 96 2.39 -5.90 5.15
CA LEU A 96 3.42 -5.58 4.16
C LEU A 96 4.57 -6.59 4.17
N LEU A 97 5.01 -7.04 5.34
CA LEU A 97 6.04 -8.08 5.47
C LEU A 97 5.56 -9.42 4.89
N HIS A 98 4.31 -9.80 5.13
CA HIS A 98 3.71 -11.00 4.56
C HIS A 98 3.67 -10.93 3.02
N LEU A 99 3.25 -9.80 2.46
CA LEU A 99 3.24 -9.59 1.01
C LEU A 99 4.64 -9.67 0.41
N LYS A 100 5.65 -9.07 1.05
CA LYS A 100 7.05 -9.15 0.62
C LYS A 100 7.57 -10.59 0.62
N LYS A 101 7.23 -11.38 1.64
CA LYS A 101 7.59 -12.81 1.70
C LYS A 101 6.95 -13.60 0.57
N LYS A 102 5.65 -13.43 0.35
CA LYS A 102 4.93 -14.10 -0.74
C LYS A 102 5.51 -13.73 -2.11
N ARG A 103 5.83 -12.46 -2.33
CA ARG A 103 6.49 -12.01 -3.57
C ARG A 103 7.85 -12.68 -3.75
N HIS A 104 8.63 -12.81 -2.67
CA HIS A 104 9.92 -13.46 -2.73
C HIS A 104 9.81 -14.96 -3.07
N GLU A 105 8.84 -15.65 -2.48
CA GLU A 105 8.55 -17.07 -2.76
C GLU A 105 8.19 -17.28 -4.24
N ILE A 106 7.24 -16.49 -4.77
CA ILE A 106 6.87 -16.52 -6.19
C ILE A 106 8.08 -16.28 -7.09
N ARG A 107 8.95 -15.33 -6.75
CA ARG A 107 10.16 -15.05 -7.52
C ARG A 107 11.13 -16.23 -7.54
N VAL A 108 11.29 -16.92 -6.40
CA VAL A 108 12.15 -18.12 -6.34
C VAL A 108 11.56 -19.24 -7.19
N GLU A 109 10.25 -19.48 -7.12
CA GLU A 109 9.58 -20.48 -7.96
C GLU A 109 9.73 -20.18 -9.46
N ALA A 110 9.52 -18.92 -9.86
CA ALA A 110 9.71 -18.47 -11.24
C ALA A 110 11.15 -18.72 -11.72
N ASN A 111 12.16 -18.35 -10.91
CA ASN A 111 13.56 -18.58 -11.25
C ASN A 111 13.89 -20.07 -11.44
N VAL A 112 13.30 -20.95 -10.62
CA VAL A 112 13.50 -22.41 -10.74
C VAL A 112 12.89 -22.95 -12.04
N ILE A 113 11.69 -22.49 -12.40
CA ILE A 113 11.03 -22.85 -13.66
C ILE A 113 11.86 -22.37 -14.85
N GLU A 114 12.29 -21.11 -14.83
CA GLU A 114 13.12 -20.53 -15.87
C GLU A 114 14.45 -21.28 -16.04
N GLU A 115 15.11 -21.65 -14.94
CA GLU A 115 16.33 -22.46 -14.99
C GLU A 115 16.07 -23.84 -15.61
N HIS A 116 14.95 -24.47 -15.25
CA HIS A 116 14.56 -25.76 -15.81
C HIS A 116 14.27 -25.67 -17.32
N ASP A 117 13.54 -24.65 -17.75
CA ASP A 117 13.19 -24.42 -19.16
C ASP A 117 14.45 -24.13 -19.98
N ASN A 118 15.34 -23.28 -19.48
CA ASN A 118 16.63 -23.00 -20.09
C ASN A 118 17.49 -24.26 -20.25
N LYS A 119 17.54 -25.13 -19.23
CA LYS A 119 18.27 -26.41 -19.31
C LYS A 119 17.61 -27.38 -20.30
N SER A 120 16.29 -27.46 -20.30
CA SER A 120 15.51 -28.30 -21.21
C SER A 120 15.75 -27.90 -22.66
N ASP A 121 15.67 -26.60 -22.95
CA ASP A 121 15.86 -26.07 -24.30
C ASP A 121 17.30 -26.19 -24.76
N LYS A 122 18.27 -26.04 -23.86
CA LYS A 122 19.67 -26.35 -24.17
C LYS A 122 19.84 -27.82 -24.55
N ALA A 123 19.26 -28.75 -23.79
CA ALA A 123 19.34 -30.18 -24.09
C ALA A 123 18.66 -30.53 -25.43
N LYS A 124 17.48 -29.95 -25.72
CA LYS A 124 16.80 -30.11 -27.02
C LYS A 124 17.69 -29.61 -28.16
N ARG A 125 18.29 -28.42 -28.02
CA ARG A 125 19.22 -27.86 -29.02
C ARG A 125 20.43 -28.76 -29.25
N GLU A 126 21.03 -29.28 -28.19
CA GLU A 126 22.16 -30.23 -28.29
C GLU A 126 21.77 -31.53 -29.00
N ILE A 127 20.58 -32.08 -28.73
CA ILE A 127 20.07 -33.27 -29.42
C ILE A 127 19.85 -32.98 -30.92
N ILE A 128 19.23 -31.86 -31.27
CA ILE A 128 19.00 -31.46 -32.66
C ILE A 128 20.34 -31.27 -33.39
N ALA A 129 21.30 -30.58 -32.77
CA ALA A 129 22.63 -30.37 -33.33
C ALA A 129 23.39 -31.70 -33.51
N GLY A 130 23.32 -32.62 -32.53
CA GLY A 130 23.92 -33.95 -32.62
C GLY A 130 23.31 -34.81 -33.74
N LYS A 131 21.99 -34.79 -33.89
CA LYS A 131 21.29 -35.45 -35.01
C LYS A 131 21.71 -34.87 -36.37
N HIS A 132 21.79 -33.53 -36.48
CA HIS A 132 22.26 -32.87 -37.70
C HIS A 132 23.71 -33.24 -38.04
N ALA A 133 24.61 -33.27 -37.04
CA ALA A 133 26.00 -33.66 -37.26
C ALA A 133 26.14 -35.12 -37.73
N GLN A 134 25.32 -36.03 -37.20
CA GLN A 134 25.31 -37.44 -37.57
C GLN A 134 24.74 -37.69 -38.99
N ILE A 135 23.76 -36.89 -39.42
CA ILE A 135 23.25 -36.90 -40.80
C ILE A 135 24.35 -36.43 -41.76
N VAL A 136 25.02 -35.31 -41.44
CA VAL A 136 26.08 -34.73 -42.29
C VAL A 136 27.29 -35.67 -42.42
N SER A 137 27.66 -36.40 -41.36
CA SER A 137 28.73 -37.41 -41.43
C SER A 137 28.32 -38.64 -42.25
N ASN A 138 27.10 -39.16 -42.08
CA ASN A 138 26.61 -40.32 -42.85
C ASN A 138 26.48 -40.02 -44.36
N THR A 139 26.22 -38.77 -44.74
CA THR A 139 26.19 -38.35 -46.15
C THR A 139 27.57 -38.17 -46.78
N ARG A 140 28.64 -38.10 -45.99
CA ARG A 140 30.02 -37.93 -46.50
C ARG A 140 30.69 -39.24 -46.90
N ASP A 141 30.25 -40.36 -46.34
CA ASP A 141 30.89 -41.67 -46.51
C ASP A 141 30.19 -42.61 -47.51
N ASN A 142 29.14 -42.16 -48.21
CA ASN A 142 28.47 -42.99 -49.22
C ASN A 142 28.09 -42.19 -50.49
N PRO A 143 28.85 -42.29 -51.61
CA PRO A 143 28.61 -41.51 -52.82
C PRO A 143 27.74 -42.26 -53.83
N PHE A 144 26.64 -42.90 -53.40
CA PHE A 144 25.76 -43.59 -54.33
C PHE A 144 24.30 -43.52 -53.86
N TRP A 145 23.46 -43.00 -54.76
CA TRP A 145 22.01 -42.72 -54.64
C TRP A 145 21.63 -41.32 -54.14
N VAL A 146 21.77 -40.34 -55.05
CA VAL A 146 20.83 -39.23 -55.15
C VAL A 146 19.49 -39.81 -55.61
N LEU A 147 18.50 -39.89 -54.73
CA LEU A 147 17.10 -40.09 -55.14
C LEU A 147 16.42 -38.72 -55.29
N PRO A 148 15.75 -38.45 -56.42
CA PRO A 148 15.02 -37.19 -56.61
C PRO A 148 13.71 -37.25 -55.83
N SER A 149 13.60 -36.45 -54.76
CA SER A 149 12.33 -36.27 -54.06
C SER A 149 11.42 -35.36 -54.90
N LYS A 150 10.45 -35.97 -55.58
CA LYS A 150 9.34 -35.29 -56.23
C LYS A 150 8.37 -34.73 -55.19
N MET A 151 7.84 -33.56 -55.53
CA MET A 151 6.90 -32.71 -54.79
C MET A 151 5.55 -33.36 -54.42
N ALA A 152 4.93 -32.73 -53.40
CA ALA A 152 3.51 -32.33 -53.26
C ALA A 152 2.51 -33.27 -52.57
N ASN A 153 2.04 -32.84 -51.38
CA ASN A 153 0.67 -32.37 -51.04
C ASN A 153 0.59 -32.29 -49.49
N SER A 154 -0.21 -31.48 -48.79
CA SER A 154 -1.25 -30.47 -49.06
C SER A 154 -1.74 -29.99 -47.66
N THR A 155 -2.44 -28.84 -47.62
CA THR A 155 -3.13 -28.13 -46.50
C THR A 155 -2.19 -27.39 -45.54
N ASP A 156 -1.98 -26.07 -45.64
CA ASP A 156 -2.92 -24.91 -45.67
C ASP A 156 -3.75 -24.75 -44.38
N ASP A 157 -3.90 -23.49 -43.97
CA ASP A 157 -4.50 -22.90 -42.75
C ASP A 157 -3.45 -22.25 -41.81
N THR A 158 -2.98 -21.02 -42.09
CA THR A 158 -3.49 -19.70 -41.61
C THR A 158 -3.51 -19.66 -40.07
N GLU A 159 -2.79 -18.81 -39.33
CA GLU A 159 -2.98 -17.35 -39.22
C GLU A 159 -1.78 -16.69 -38.49
N GLU A 160 -1.42 -15.51 -38.98
CA GLU A 160 -1.00 -14.29 -38.25
C GLU A 160 0.35 -14.25 -37.52
N ASP A 161 1.29 -13.57 -38.19
CA ASP A 161 2.33 -12.73 -37.60
C ASP A 161 1.68 -11.73 -36.63
N ASP A 162 1.79 -11.98 -35.32
CA ASP A 162 1.78 -10.91 -34.33
C ASP A 162 3.23 -10.68 -33.88
N LYS A 163 3.82 -9.64 -34.48
CA LYS A 163 4.97 -8.95 -33.93
C LYS A 163 4.50 -8.20 -32.68
N GLU A 164 4.71 -8.77 -31.51
CA GLU A 164 4.83 -7.95 -30.31
C GLU A 164 6.24 -7.35 -30.31
N GLU A 165 6.29 -6.09 -30.74
CA GLU A 165 7.44 -5.22 -30.54
C GLU A 165 7.71 -5.11 -29.04
N ASP A 166 8.91 -5.54 -28.63
CA ASP A 166 9.54 -5.18 -27.37
C ASP A 166 9.59 -3.65 -27.26
N ASN A 167 8.58 -3.06 -26.60
CA ASN A 167 8.74 -1.76 -25.97
C ASN A 167 9.23 -2.02 -24.53
N GLU A 168 10.54 -2.22 -24.41
CA GLU A 168 11.28 -1.85 -23.20
C GLU A 168 11.25 -0.31 -23.09
N GLU A 169 10.11 0.25 -22.66
CA GLU A 169 10.10 1.61 -22.11
C GLU A 169 10.27 1.53 -20.59
N ASP A 170 11.32 2.20 -20.13
CA ASP A 170 11.69 2.45 -18.74
C ASP A 170 10.51 2.96 -17.89
N ASP A 171 9.88 2.07 -17.11
CA ASP A 171 8.87 2.43 -16.09
C ASP A 171 9.49 2.91 -14.75
N GLU A 172 10.78 3.28 -14.72
CA GLU A 172 11.42 3.83 -13.51
C GLU A 172 10.96 5.27 -13.18
N GLU A 173 10.29 6.00 -14.08
CA GLU A 173 9.82 7.37 -13.83
C GLU A 173 8.39 7.50 -13.28
N GLU A 174 7.53 6.46 -13.34
CA GLU A 174 6.16 6.57 -12.79
C GLU A 174 6.08 6.43 -11.26
N GLU A 175 7.04 5.75 -10.61
CA GLU A 175 7.00 5.60 -9.15
C GLU A 175 7.23 6.94 -8.42
N GLU A 176 8.04 7.87 -8.93
CA GLU A 176 8.23 9.18 -8.29
C GLU A 176 6.96 10.07 -8.36
N SER A 177 6.10 9.85 -9.36
CA SER A 177 4.86 10.62 -9.55
C SER A 177 3.73 10.13 -8.63
N MET A 178 3.65 8.83 -8.36
CA MET A 178 2.66 8.27 -7.42
C MET A 178 2.94 8.65 -5.97
N TRP A 179 4.20 8.67 -5.52
CA TRP A 179 4.54 9.02 -4.14
C TRP A 179 4.40 10.52 -3.83
N LYS A 180 4.43 11.40 -4.84
CA LYS A 180 4.13 12.84 -4.66
C LYS A 180 2.64 13.13 -4.45
N LYS A 181 1.72 12.32 -4.99
CA LYS A 181 0.26 12.52 -4.83
C LYS A 181 -0.28 12.02 -3.49
N VAL A 182 0.36 11.01 -2.88
CA VAL A 182 -0.09 10.45 -1.60
C VAL A 182 0.39 11.28 -0.39
N SER A 183 1.38 12.16 -0.58
CA SER A 183 1.95 13.03 0.47
C SER A 183 1.22 14.38 0.64
N GLN A 184 0.10 14.61 -0.05
CA GLN A 184 -0.66 15.88 -0.02
C GLN A 184 -2.05 15.78 0.65
N PHE A 185 -2.35 14.70 1.38
CA PHE A 185 -3.53 14.58 2.23
C PHE A 185 -3.14 14.26 3.67
#